data_AF-A0A6N2XJV2-F1
#
_entry.id   AF-A0A6N2XJV2-F1
#
_cell.length_a   1.000
_cell.length_b   1.000
_cell.length_c   1.000
_cell.angle_alpha   90.00
_cell.angle_beta   90.00
_cell.angle_gamma   90.00
#
_symmetry.space_group_name_H-M   'P 1'
#
loop_
_entity.id
_entity.type
_entity.pdbx_description
1 polymer ?
#
loop_
_entity_poly.entity_id
_entity_poly.type
_entity_poly.pdbx_seq_one_letter_code
_entity_poly.pdbx_strand_id
1 'polypeptide(L)'
;MSLVVFHKNARANITLNYMYSLKNQNGIVAVSGTYIEDNKLKGRIRRDVAYNWTENQDSYHLHSSRINKFEIIETLPDDLLADILPDFYVYPDKDVSYSILNQGVHGFLFTIGKRPLLYCAR
;
A
#
# COMPACT_ATOMS: atom_id res chain seq x y z
N MET A 1 1.33 -8.86 2.91
CA MET A 1 2.09 -8.77 1.64
C MET A 1 3.34 -7.94 1.87
N SER A 2 4.47 -8.33 1.30
CA SER A 2 5.73 -7.60 1.41
C SER A 2 6.17 -7.11 0.03
N LEU A 3 6.64 -5.88 -0.07
CA LEU A 3 7.05 -5.23 -1.30
C LEU A 3 8.38 -4.47 -1.09
N VAL A 4 9.20 -4.46 -2.13
CA VAL A 4 10.45 -3.70 -2.16
C VAL A 4 10.34 -2.65 -3.26
N VAL A 5 10.39 -1.37 -2.89
CA VAL A 5 10.33 -0.26 -3.84
C VAL A 5 11.71 0.35 -3.98
N PHE A 6 12.14 0.57 -5.22
CA PHE A 6 13.37 1.29 -5.55
C PHE A 6 13.01 2.65 -6.14
N HIS A 7 13.60 3.71 -5.59
CA HIS A 7 13.48 5.07 -6.10
C HIS A 7 14.87 5.72 -6.04
N LYS A 8 15.47 6.00 -7.20
CA LYS A 8 16.87 6.48 -7.29
C LYS A 8 17.85 5.54 -6.56
N ASN A 9 18.63 6.05 -5.63
CA ASN A 9 19.56 5.34 -4.73
C ASN A 9 18.90 4.82 -3.44
N ALA A 10 17.58 4.96 -3.31
CA ALA A 10 16.84 4.51 -2.15
C ALA A 10 16.07 3.21 -2.40
N ARG A 11 15.93 2.44 -1.32
CA ARG A 11 15.16 1.20 -1.24
C ARG A 11 14.26 1.25 -0.03
N ALA A 12 12.97 1.04 -0.24
CA ALA A 12 12.00 0.86 0.83
C ALA A 12 11.57 -0.60 0.92
N ASN A 13 11.67 -1.20 2.12
CA ASN A 13 11.09 -2.50 2.41
C ASN A 13 9.77 -2.25 3.13
N ILE A 14 8.65 -2.61 2.51
CA ILE A 14 7.31 -2.26 2.99
C ILE A 14 6.48 -3.54 3.12
N THR A 15 5.67 -3.59 4.17
CA THR A 15 4.68 -4.63 4.41
C THR A 15 3.32 -3.96 4.48
N LEU A 16 2.40 -4.46 3.66
CA LEU A 16 0.98 -4.10 3.65
C LEU A 16 0.17 -5.26 4.22
N ASN A 17 -0.59 -4.99 5.28
CA ASN A 17 -1.50 -5.96 5.88
C ASN A 17 -2.94 -5.44 5.82
N TYR A 18 -3.76 -6.06 4.96
CA TYR A 18 -5.14 -5.69 4.75
C TYR A 18 -6.06 -6.44 5.70
N MET A 19 -6.85 -5.68 6.45
CA MET A 19 -8.00 -6.16 7.21
C MET A 19 -9.25 -5.55 6.58
N TYR A 20 -10.31 -6.34 6.43
CA TYR A 20 -11.53 -5.91 5.73
C TYR A 20 -12.79 -6.52 6.33
N SER A 21 -13.91 -5.82 6.16
CA SER A 21 -15.26 -6.25 6.52
C SER A 21 -16.14 -6.24 5.27
N LEU A 22 -16.50 -7.43 4.76
CA LEU A 22 -17.39 -7.55 3.60
C LEU A 22 -18.76 -6.93 3.85
N LYS A 23 -19.27 -7.00 5.09
CA LYS A 23 -20.58 -6.45 5.46
C LYS A 23 -20.64 -4.93 5.32
N ASN A 24 -19.56 -4.24 5.67
CA ASN A 24 -19.51 -2.78 5.71
C ASN A 24 -18.75 -2.18 4.52
N GLN A 25 -18.16 -3.02 3.65
CA GLN A 25 -17.29 -2.62 2.55
C GLN A 25 -16.21 -1.62 2.97
N ASN A 26 -15.59 -1.88 4.12
CA ASN A 26 -14.53 -1.05 4.68
C ASN A 26 -13.46 -1.88 5.40
N GLY A 27 -12.31 -1.27 5.61
CA GLY A 27 -11.15 -1.94 6.17
C GLY A 27 -10.07 -1.00 6.63
N ILE A 28 -8.98 -1.62 7.08
CA ILE A 28 -7.75 -0.94 7.48
C ILE A 28 -6.60 -1.67 6.81
N VAL A 29 -5.71 -0.94 6.14
CA VAL A 29 -4.41 -1.48 5.74
C VAL A 29 -3.34 -0.91 6.66
N ALA A 30 -2.68 -1.81 7.39
CA ALA A 30 -1.50 -1.47 8.17
C ALA A 30 -0.29 -1.44 7.24
N VAL A 31 0.32 -0.26 7.13
CA VAL A 31 1.52 0.00 6.34
C VAL A 31 2.69 0.08 7.31
N SER A 32 3.69 -0.78 7.10
CA SER A 32 4.90 -0.78 7.90
C SER A 32 6.12 -0.96 7.04
N GLY A 33 7.26 -0.40 7.45
CA GLY A 33 8.46 -0.56 6.64
C GLY A 33 9.65 0.25 7.09
N THR A 34 10.70 0.15 6.28
CA THR A 34 11.97 0.88 6.46
C THR A 34 12.37 1.51 5.14
N TYR A 35 12.88 2.73 5.21
CA TYR A 35 13.44 3.46 4.09
C TYR A 35 14.96 3.53 4.24
N ILE A 36 15.68 2.98 3.26
CA ILE A 36 17.13 2.91 3.24
C ILE A 36 17.61 3.72 2.03
N GLU A 37 18.51 4.65 2.25
CA GLU A 37 19.15 5.44 1.20
C GLU A 37 20.65 5.48 1.45
N ASP A 38 21.45 5.28 0.40
CA ASP A 38 22.91 5.14 0.51
C ASP A 38 23.34 4.08 1.54
N ASN A 39 22.62 2.95 1.54
CA ASN A 39 22.81 1.84 2.49
C ASN A 39 22.64 2.21 3.98
N LYS A 40 22.02 3.36 4.29
CA LYS A 40 21.72 3.80 5.66
C LYS A 40 20.21 3.88 5.89
N LEU A 41 19.75 3.43 7.05
CA LEU A 41 18.37 3.62 7.48
C LEU A 41 18.10 5.12 7.66
N LYS A 42 17.22 5.70 6.85
CA LYS A 42 16.79 7.11 6.98
C LYS A 42 15.46 7.26 7.69
N GLY A 43 14.61 6.24 7.64
CA GLY A 43 13.34 6.32 8.35
C GLY A 43 12.56 5.02 8.41
N ARG A 44 11.52 5.06 9.24
CA ARG A 44 10.56 3.98 9.43
C ARG A 44 9.17 4.45 9.05
N ILE A 45 8.39 3.52 8.52
CA ILE A 45 6.99 3.72 8.12
C ILE A 45 6.15 2.90 9.10
N ARG A 46 5.14 3.51 9.72
CA ARG A 46 4.18 2.82 10.57
C ARG A 46 2.89 3.64 10.68
N ARG A 47 1.90 3.24 9.88
CA ARG A 47 0.57 3.87 9.85
C ARG A 47 -0.51 2.89 9.48
N ASP A 48 -1.72 3.22 9.87
CA ASP A 48 -2.93 2.54 9.45
C ASP A 48 -3.74 3.46 8.52
N VAL A 49 -4.14 2.91 7.39
CA VAL A 49 -4.98 3.60 6.41
C VAL A 49 -6.36 2.97 6.46
N ALA A 50 -7.33 3.71 7.00
CA ALA A 50 -8.73 3.30 6.92
C ALA A 50 -9.22 3.56 5.49
N TYR A 51 -9.95 2.60 4.94
CA TYR A 51 -10.48 2.70 3.59
C TYR A 51 -11.86 2.10 3.46
N ASN A 52 -12.56 2.58 2.45
CA ASN A 52 -13.81 2.04 1.97
C ASN A 52 -13.52 1.46 0.58
N TRP A 53 -14.30 0.50 0.10
CA TRP A 53 -14.14 0.07 -1.29
C TRP A 53 -15.46 -0.18 -1.99
N THR A 54 -15.40 -0.10 -3.32
CA THR A 54 -16.45 -0.57 -4.21
C THR A 54 -15.87 -1.59 -5.18
N GLU A 55 -16.70 -2.53 -5.61
CA GLU A 55 -16.30 -3.59 -6.52
C GLU A 55 -17.04 -3.41 -7.84
N ASN A 56 -16.30 -3.51 -8.95
CA ASN A 56 -16.86 -3.53 -10.28
C ASN A 56 -16.15 -4.63 -11.09
N GLN A 57 -16.83 -5.75 -11.28
CA GLN A 57 -16.27 -6.95 -11.93
C GLN A 57 -14.96 -7.37 -11.25
N ASP A 58 -13.83 -7.30 -11.96
CA ASP A 58 -12.50 -7.69 -11.47
C ASP A 58 -11.70 -6.49 -10.91
N SER A 59 -12.36 -5.35 -10.72
CA SER A 59 -11.75 -4.11 -10.21
C SER A 59 -12.29 -3.73 -8.83
N TYR A 60 -11.36 -3.38 -7.95
CA TYR A 60 -11.60 -2.92 -6.59
C TYR A 60 -11.14 -1.47 -6.50
N HIS A 61 -12.08 -0.56 -6.25
CA HIS A 61 -11.82 0.86 -6.09
C HIS A 61 -11.82 1.18 -4.60
N LEU A 62 -10.64 1.41 -4.05
CA LEU A 62 -10.44 1.73 -2.64
C LEU A 62 -10.29 3.24 -2.48
N HIS A 63 -10.96 3.79 -1.48
CA HIS A 63 -10.92 5.20 -1.11
C HIS A 63 -10.40 5.34 0.32
N SER A 64 -9.31 6.07 0.54
CA SER A 64 -8.75 6.30 1.87
C SER A 64 -9.61 7.31 2.61
N SER A 65 -10.14 6.94 3.78
CA SER A 65 -10.98 7.83 4.59
C SER A 65 -10.21 8.46 5.75
N ARG A 66 -9.17 7.79 6.25
CA ARG A 66 -8.35 8.31 7.36
C ARG A 66 -6.96 7.69 7.37
N ILE A 67 -5.97 8.51 7.72
CA ILE A 67 -4.60 8.08 7.98
C ILE A 67 -4.32 8.22 9.47
N ASN A 68 -3.91 7.13 10.13
CA ASN A 68 -3.47 7.13 11.51
C ASN A 68 -1.98 6.81 11.57
N LYS A 69 -1.16 7.80 11.89
CA LYS A 69 0.30 7.65 11.98
C LYS A 69 0.71 7.28 13.40
N PHE A 70 1.61 6.33 13.56
CA PHE A 70 2.18 6.00 14.86
C PHE A 70 3.45 6.84 15.07
N GLU A 71 3.30 8.09 15.48
CA GLU A 71 4.38 9.10 15.53
C GLU A 71 5.62 8.70 16.33
N ILE A 72 5.48 7.81 17.31
CA ILE A 72 6.62 7.28 18.10
C ILE A 72 7.55 6.40 17.24
N ILE A 73 7.01 5.78 16.18
CA ILE A 73 7.71 4.81 15.33
C ILE A 73 7.94 5.36 13.92
N GLU A 74 6.96 6.05 13.37
CA GLU A 74 7.01 6.60 12.02
C GLU A 74 7.85 7.88 12.01
N THR A 75 8.90 7.87 11.20
CA THR A 75 9.86 8.99 11.11
C THR A 75 10.02 9.52 9.69
N LEU A 76 9.42 8.86 8.70
CA LEU A 76 9.52 9.26 7.30
C LEU A 76 8.48 10.35 7.01
N PRO A 77 8.86 11.48 6.39
CA PRO A 77 7.91 12.52 6.03
C PRO A 77 7.00 12.07 4.88
N ASP A 78 5.81 12.66 4.79
CA ASP A 78 4.76 12.23 3.84
C ASP A 78 5.15 12.43 2.39
N ASP A 79 5.82 13.54 2.07
CA ASP A 79 6.30 13.86 0.73
C ASP A 79 7.24 12.78 0.19
N LEU A 80 8.18 12.33 1.02
CA LEU A 80 9.09 11.24 0.67
C LEU A 80 8.37 9.89 0.57
N LEU A 81 7.31 9.67 1.37
CA LEU A 81 6.49 8.47 1.27
C LEU A 81 5.66 8.46 -0.02
N ALA A 82 5.17 9.61 -0.47
CA ALA A 82 4.42 9.77 -1.72
C ALA A 82 5.28 9.52 -2.98
N ASP A 83 6.60 9.69 -2.89
CA ASP A 83 7.53 9.33 -3.97
C ASP A 83 7.67 7.80 -4.19
N ILE A 84 7.26 6.99 -3.20
CA ILE A 84 7.45 5.53 -3.21
C ILE A 84 6.17 4.71 -3.04
N LEU A 85 5.08 5.34 -2.60
CA LEU A 85 3.76 4.71 -2.48
C LEU A 85 2.70 5.60 -3.14
N PRO A 86 1.62 5.02 -3.70
CA PRO A 86 0.47 5.80 -4.13
C PRO A 86 -0.10 6.66 -3.01
N ASP A 87 -0.61 7.85 -3.36
CA ASP A 87 -1.23 8.82 -2.44
C ASP A 87 -2.26 8.20 -1.48
N PHE A 88 -2.98 7.15 -1.90
CA PHE A 88 -3.92 6.38 -1.08
C PHE A 88 -3.32 5.93 0.26
N TYR A 89 -2.04 5.55 0.30
CA TYR A 89 -1.38 5.12 1.54
C TYR A 89 -0.84 6.29 2.38
N VAL A 90 -0.82 7.49 1.80
CA VAL A 90 -0.12 8.65 2.35
C VAL A 90 -1.11 9.68 2.91
N TYR A 91 -2.20 9.94 2.19
CA TYR A 91 -3.15 11.00 2.47
C TYR A 91 -4.59 10.48 2.53
N PRO A 92 -5.47 11.11 3.33
CA PRO A 92 -6.91 10.84 3.27
C PRO A 92 -7.49 11.39 1.96
N ASP A 93 -8.69 10.94 1.63
CA ASP A 93 -9.48 11.35 0.47
C ASP A 93 -8.76 11.09 -0.86
N LYS A 94 -8.12 9.92 -0.96
CA LYS A 94 -7.38 9.48 -2.15
C LYS A 94 -7.87 8.12 -2.60
N ASP A 95 -7.79 7.90 -3.89
CA ASP A 95 -8.27 6.66 -4.51
C ASP A 95 -7.12 5.80 -5.01
N VAL A 96 -7.30 4.49 -4.91
CA VAL A 96 -6.50 3.51 -5.62
C VAL A 96 -7.40 2.44 -6.21
N SER A 97 -7.15 2.09 -7.47
CA SER A 97 -7.92 1.04 -8.16
C SER A 97 -7.03 -0.15 -8.44
N TYR A 98 -7.38 -1.29 -7.87
CA TYR A 98 -6.70 -2.55 -8.12
C TYR A 98 -7.53 -3.40 -9.08
N SER A 99 -6.92 -3.91 -10.14
CA SER A 99 -7.48 -5.08 -10.85
C SER A 99 -6.78 -6.33 -10.35
N ILE A 100 -7.55 -7.28 -9.84
CA ILE A 100 -7.05 -8.56 -9.32
C ILE A 100 -7.25 -9.61 -10.41
N LEU A 101 -6.17 -9.94 -11.11
CA LEU A 101 -6.19 -10.93 -12.17
C LEU A 101 -5.78 -12.29 -11.62
N ASN A 102 -6.62 -13.28 -11.83
CA ASN A 102 -6.29 -14.67 -11.52
C ASN A 102 -5.17 -15.16 -12.48
N GLN A 103 -4.07 -15.70 -11.93
CA GLN A 103 -2.92 -16.24 -12.66
C GLN A 103 -2.84 -17.77 -12.54
N GLY A 104 -3.99 -18.44 -12.50
CA GLY A 104 -4.10 -19.89 -12.35
C GLY A 104 -4.41 -20.31 -10.91
N VAL A 105 -4.20 -21.58 -10.58
CA VAL A 105 -4.74 -22.19 -9.35
C VAL A 105 -4.19 -21.55 -8.05
N HIS A 106 -3.01 -20.91 -8.11
CA HIS A 106 -2.29 -20.44 -6.92
C HIS A 106 -1.69 -19.03 -7.05
N GLY A 107 -2.10 -18.23 -8.04
CA GLY A 107 -1.51 -16.93 -8.30
C GLY A 107 -2.55 -15.83 -8.45
N PHE A 108 -2.30 -14.68 -7.81
CA PHE A 108 -3.08 -13.45 -8.04
C PHE A 108 -2.11 -12.32 -8.41
N LEU A 109 -2.43 -11.61 -9.50
CA LEU A 109 -1.72 -10.42 -9.92
C LEU A 109 -2.56 -9.20 -9.59
N PHE A 110 -2.01 -8.30 -8.76
CA PHE A 110 -2.65 -7.02 -8.46
C PHE A 110 -2.01 -5.94 -9.33
N THR A 111 -2.83 -5.24 -10.10
CA THR A 111 -2.39 -4.19 -11.03
C THR A 111 -3.08 -2.88 -10.71
N ILE A 112 -2.40 -1.74 -10.92
CA ILE A 112 -3.03 -0.41 -10.97
C ILE A 112 -2.84 0.09 -12.41
N GLY A 113 -3.94 0.25 -13.15
CA GLY A 113 -3.90 0.57 -14.58
C GLY A 113 -3.18 -0.53 -15.38
N LYS A 114 -2.23 -0.15 -16.25
CA LYS A 114 -1.41 -1.11 -17.04
C LYS A 114 -0.11 -1.54 -16.36
N ARG A 115 0.16 -1.07 -15.13
CA ARG A 115 1.40 -1.37 -14.42
C ARG A 115 1.16 -2.51 -13.42
N PRO A 116 1.82 -3.67 -13.58
CA PRO A 116 1.82 -4.67 -12.53
C PRO A 116 2.59 -4.11 -11.34
N LEU A 117 1.92 -4.01 -10.19
CA LEU A 117 2.56 -3.55 -8.96
C LEU A 117 2.95 -4.70 -8.06
N LEU A 118 2.22 -5.81 -8.11
CA LEU A 118 2.39 -6.91 -7.16
C LEU A 118 2.11 -8.23 -7.85
N TYR A 119 3.02 -9.19 -7.68
CA TYR A 119 2.83 -10.59 -8.01
C TYR A 119 2.80 -11.40 -6.72
N CYS A 120 1.68 -12.09 -6.45
CA CYS A 120 1.55 -12.98 -5.31
C CYS A 120 1.53 -14.43 -5.82
N ALA A 121 2.63 -15.14 -5.57
CA ALA A 121 2.73 -16.58 -5.72
C ALA A 121 2.96 -17.22 -4.34
N ARG A 122 2.36 -18.38 -4.12
CA ARG A 122 2.54 -19.16 -2.90
C ARG A 122 3.63 -20.21 -3.09
#